data_AF-A0A7X6APP4-F1
#
_entry.id   AF-A0A7X6APP4-F1
#
_cell.length_a   1.000
_cell.length_b   1.000
_cell.length_c   1.000
_cell.angle_alpha   90.00
_cell.angle_beta   90.00
_cell.angle_gamma   90.00
#
_symmetry.space_group_name_H-M   'P 1'
#
loop_
_entity.id
_entity.type
_entity.pdbx_description
1 polymer ?
#
loop_
_entity_poly.entity_id
_entity_poly.type
_entity_poly.pdbx_seq_one_letter_code
_entity_poly.pdbx_strand_id
1 'polypeptide(L)'
;VDGDGILDLAVIDQRDGPGILRGRADGTFGQAEPLGGPGARPYALELADLDRNGRADIIVGFVEAQPIVYFNDGAETLTAVPFGDHEGVAYGFAVGDLDGDG
;
A
#
# COMPACT_ATOMS: atom_id res chain seq x y z
N VAL A 1 1.50 -2.40 10.11
CA VAL A 1 1.67 -3.67 9.39
C VAL A 1 1.72 -4.86 10.35
N ASP A 2 2.28 -4.74 11.55
CA ASP A 2 1.82 -5.57 12.69
C ASP A 2 1.88 -4.85 14.05
N GLY A 3 2.56 -3.70 14.12
CA GLY A 3 2.62 -2.89 15.33
C GLY A 3 3.64 -3.38 16.35
N ASP A 4 4.64 -4.14 15.91
CA ASP A 4 5.75 -4.60 16.74
C ASP A 4 6.77 -3.48 17.12
N GLY A 5 6.63 -2.30 16.51
CA GLY A 5 7.51 -1.14 16.72
C GLY A 5 8.79 -1.19 15.87
N ILE A 6 8.90 -2.14 14.95
CA ILE A 6 9.96 -2.27 13.96
C ILE A 6 9.46 -1.71 12.62
N LEU A 7 10.36 -1.12 11.85
CA LEU A 7 10.03 -0.57 10.54
C LEU A 7 9.93 -1.69 9.51
N ASP A 8 8.78 -1.76 8.83
CA ASP A 8 8.54 -2.61 7.67
C ASP A 8 8.75 -1.85 6.36
N LEU A 9 8.84 -2.57 5.24
CA LEU A 9 8.84 -1.97 3.90
C LEU A 9 7.56 -2.33 3.16
N ALA A 10 6.93 -1.33 2.55
CA ALA A 10 6.03 -1.54 1.42
C ALA A 10 6.84 -1.37 0.13
N VAL A 11 6.69 -2.30 -0.80
CA VAL A 11 7.40 -2.29 -2.08
C VAL A 11 6.44 -2.55 -3.22
N ILE A 12 6.80 -2.07 -4.40
CA ILE A 12 6.18 -2.45 -5.66
C ILE A 12 7.24 -3.04 -6.58
N ASP A 13 6.96 -4.21 -7.13
CA ASP A 13 7.78 -4.84 -8.15
C ASP A 13 6.96 -5.03 -9.43
N GLN A 14 7.59 -4.82 -10.58
CA GLN A 14 6.91 -4.91 -11.87
C GLN A 14 6.38 -6.32 -12.18
N ARG A 15 7.05 -7.37 -11.69
CA ARG A 15 6.73 -8.77 -11.96
C ARG A 15 5.90 -9.37 -10.83
N ASP A 16 6.30 -9.11 -9.60
CA ASP A 16 5.70 -9.74 -8.41
C ASP A 16 4.54 -8.92 -7.83
N GLY A 17 4.39 -7.66 -8.25
CA GLY A 17 3.33 -6.77 -7.79
C GLY A 17 3.67 -6.07 -6.47
N PRO A 18 2.66 -5.56 -5.74
CA PRO A 18 2.87 -4.93 -4.44
C PRO A 18 3.10 -5.98 -3.34
N GLY A 19 3.99 -5.66 -2.41
CA GLY A 19 4.30 -6.54 -1.28
C GLY A 19 4.82 -5.80 -0.05
N ILE A 20 4.87 -6.53 1.06
CA ILE A 20 5.40 -6.07 2.35
C ILE A 20 6.59 -6.92 2.74
N LEU A 21 7.68 -6.30 3.20
CA LEU A 21 8.78 -7.02 3.83
C LEU A 21 8.82 -6.64 5.31
N ARG A 22 8.59 -7.62 6.20
CA ARG A 22 8.65 -7.39 7.65
C ARG A 22 10.06 -7.06 8.10
N GLY A 23 10.20 -6.01 8.88
CA GLY A 23 11.45 -5.64 9.53
C GLY A 23 11.83 -6.65 10.60
N ARG A 24 13.12 -6.66 10.95
CA ARG A 24 13.65 -7.42 12.08
C ARG A 24 14.48 -6.52 12.96
N ALA A 25 14.61 -6.91 14.24
CA ALA A 25 15.34 -6.13 15.24
C ALA A 25 16.84 -5.97 14.93
N ASP A 26 17.39 -6.80 14.04
CA ASP A 26 18.77 -6.72 13.56
C ASP A 26 18.94 -5.80 12.34
N GLY A 27 17.88 -5.12 11.91
CA GLY A 27 17.88 -4.23 10.74
C GLY A 27 17.76 -4.95 9.40
N THR A 28 17.51 -6.27 9.39
CA THR A 28 17.24 -7.03 8.17
C THR A 28 15.73 -7.07 7.84
N PHE A 29 15.40 -7.54 6.64
CA PHE A 29 14.02 -7.64 6.15
C PHE A 29 13.66 -9.08 5.76
N GLY A 30 12.40 -9.43 5.94
CA GLY A 30 11.81 -10.70 5.54
C GLY A 30 11.71 -10.90 4.04
N GLN A 31 11.14 -12.05 3.66
CA GLN A 31 10.67 -12.22 2.29
C GLN A 31 9.48 -11.31 2.04
N ALA A 32 9.27 -10.92 0.79
CA ALA A 32 8.12 -10.13 0.41
C ALA A 32 6.84 -10.97 0.55
N GLU A 33 5.93 -10.51 1.38
CA GLU A 33 4.56 -11.00 1.51
C GLU A 33 3.71 -10.27 0.46
N PRO A 34 3.09 -10.98 -0.50
CA PRO A 34 2.33 -10.34 -1.56
C PRO A 34 1.03 -9.74 -1.01
N LEU A 35 0.75 -8.49 -1.38
CA LEU A 35 -0.53 -7.84 -1.06
C LEU A 35 -1.67 -8.27 -2.01
N GLY A 36 -1.32 -8.96 -3.11
CA GLY A 36 -2.24 -9.23 -4.21
C GLY A 36 -2.54 -7.97 -5.03
N GLY A 37 -3.43 -8.09 -6.01
CA GLY A 37 -3.78 -6.98 -6.89
C GLY A 37 -4.34 -7.46 -8.22
N PRO A 38 -4.49 -6.55 -9.20
CA PRO A 38 -5.13 -6.87 -10.48
C PRO A 38 -4.25 -7.67 -11.45
N GLY A 39 -3.03 -8.06 -11.04
CA GLY A 39 -2.04 -8.67 -11.94
C GLY A 39 -1.49 -7.69 -12.99
N ALA A 40 -1.65 -6.39 -12.76
CA ALA A 40 -1.10 -5.33 -13.60
C ALA A 40 0.22 -4.79 -13.02
N ARG A 41 1.02 -4.12 -13.85
CA ARG A 41 2.28 -3.52 -13.42
C ARG A 41 2.02 -2.39 -12.43
N PRO A 42 2.47 -2.47 -11.16
CA PRO A 42 2.42 -1.32 -10.27
C PRO A 42 3.39 -0.25 -10.74
N TYR A 43 3.04 1.01 -10.49
CA TYR A 43 3.76 2.17 -11.04
C TYR A 43 3.93 3.30 -10.01
N ALA A 44 2.99 3.46 -9.09
CA ALA A 44 3.06 4.44 -8.02
C ALA A 44 2.75 3.78 -6.68
N LEU A 45 3.40 4.26 -5.61
CA LEU A 45 3.25 3.79 -4.24
C LEU A 45 3.24 5.00 -3.30
N GLU A 46 2.32 5.04 -2.36
CA GLU A 46 2.21 6.09 -1.33
C GLU A 46 1.75 5.45 0.01
N LEU A 47 2.15 6.05 1.12
CA LEU A 47 1.74 5.65 2.47
C LEU A 47 1.01 6.80 3.15
N ALA A 48 -0.17 6.54 3.71
CA ALA A 48 -0.92 7.51 4.51
C ALA A 48 -1.89 6.80 5.46
N ASP A 49 -2.23 7.43 6.58
CA ASP A 49 -3.32 6.98 7.48
C ASP A 49 -4.63 7.58 6.96
N LEU A 50 -5.39 6.81 6.18
CA LEU A 50 -6.59 7.29 5.45
C LEU A 50 -7.88 7.09 6.25
N ASP A 51 -7.88 6.16 7.21
CA ASP A 51 -9.04 5.87 8.06
C ASP A 51 -8.86 6.37 9.51
N ARG A 52 -7.76 7.10 9.78
CA ARG A 52 -7.39 7.68 11.08
C ARG A 52 -7.23 6.65 12.19
N ASN A 53 -6.84 5.42 11.84
CA ASN A 53 -6.62 4.39 12.84
C ASN A 53 -5.23 4.46 13.50
N GLY A 54 -4.37 5.41 13.07
CA GLY A 54 -3.02 5.62 13.58
C GLY A 54 -1.98 4.70 12.93
N ARG A 55 -2.33 4.01 11.85
CA ARG A 55 -1.46 3.11 11.09
C ARG A 55 -1.43 3.55 9.64
N ALA A 56 -0.27 3.39 8.99
CA ALA A 56 -0.17 3.67 7.57
C ALA A 56 -0.93 2.61 6.77
N ASP A 57 -1.83 3.08 5.90
CA ASP A 57 -2.40 2.36 4.77
C ASP A 57 -1.48 2.51 3.54
N ILE A 58 -1.70 1.67 2.53
CA ILE A 58 -0.86 1.60 1.35
C ILE A 58 -1.70 1.93 0.10
N ILE A 59 -1.29 2.91 -0.70
CA ILE A 59 -1.93 3.23 -1.97
C ILE A 59 -1.02 2.76 -3.10
N VAL A 60 -1.54 1.91 -4.00
CA VAL A 60 -0.80 1.42 -5.16
C VAL A 60 -1.53 1.80 -6.44
N GLY A 61 -0.80 2.43 -7.35
CA GLY A 61 -1.24 2.74 -8.69
C GLY A 61 -0.71 1.72 -9.68
N PHE A 62 -1.52 1.38 -10.68
CA PHE A 62 -1.16 0.41 -11.70
C PHE A 62 -1.24 1.02 -13.10
N VAL A 63 -0.55 0.40 -14.05
CA VAL A 63 -0.69 0.73 -15.48
C VAL A 63 -1.93 0.06 -16.03
N GLU A 64 -2.85 0.86 -16.59
CA GLU A 64 -4.08 0.38 -17.26
C GLU A 64 -4.97 -0.48 -16.34
N ALA A 65 -4.96 -0.19 -15.04
CA ALA A 65 -5.80 -0.87 -14.05
C ALA A 65 -6.14 0.07 -12.88
N GLN A 66 -7.20 -0.26 -12.15
CA GLN A 66 -7.62 0.49 -10.98
C GLN A 66 -6.49 0.57 -9.94
N PRO A 67 -6.17 1.77 -9.42
CA PRO A 67 -5.42 1.87 -8.18
C PRO A 67 -6.18 1.22 -7.02
N ILE A 68 -5.43 0.77 -6.02
CA ILE A 68 -5.96 0.08 -4.84
C ILE A 68 -5.39 0.75 -3.59
N VAL A 69 -6.28 1.01 -2.62
CA VAL A 69 -5.88 1.27 -1.23
C VAL A 69 -5.91 -0.05 -0.48
N TYR A 70 -4.86 -0.36 0.26
CA TYR A 70 -4.79 -1.49 1.18
C TYR A 70 -4.82 -0.93 2.60
N PHE A 71 -5.98 -1.01 3.24
CA PHE A 71 -6.19 -0.54 4.61
C PHE A 71 -5.56 -1.49 5.62
N ASN A 72 -4.86 -0.91 6.60
CA ASN A 72 -4.14 -1.62 7.64
C ASN A 72 -4.76 -1.32 9.00
N ASP A 73 -5.70 -2.16 9.41
CA ASP A 73 -6.37 -2.11 10.72
C ASP A 73 -5.56 -2.78 11.85
N GLY A 74 -4.36 -3.29 11.54
CA GLY A 74 -3.53 -4.08 12.46
C GLY A 74 -3.86 -5.57 12.49
N ALA A 75 -4.74 -6.06 11.62
CA ALA A 75 -4.89 -7.49 11.37
C ALA A 75 -3.68 -8.05 10.59
N GLU A 76 -3.60 -9.38 10.50
CA GLU A 76 -2.56 -10.06 9.72
C GLU A 76 -2.66 -9.75 8.21
N THR A 77 -3.84 -9.36 7.73
CA THR A 77 -4.13 -9.10 6.32
C THR A 77 -4.67 -7.69 6.14
N LEU A 78 -4.23 -7.01 5.08
CA LEU A 78 -4.75 -5.70 4.70
C LEU A 78 -6.05 -5.84 3.90
N THR A 79 -6.95 -4.87 4.05
CA THR A 79 -8.22 -4.82 3.29
C THR A 79 -8.02 -4.03 2.01
N ALA A 80 -8.13 -4.69 0.86
CA ALA A 80 -7.97 -4.06 -0.46
C ALA A 80 -9.27 -3.41 -0.96
N VAL A 81 -9.21 -2.12 -1.27
CA VAL A 81 -10.32 -1.33 -1.82
C VAL A 81 -9.87 -0.65 -3.12
N PRO A 82 -10.37 -1.07 -4.29
CA PRO A 82 -10.05 -0.41 -5.55
C PRO A 82 -10.82 0.91 -5.69
N PHE A 83 -10.25 1.87 -6.42
CA PHE A 83 -10.88 3.15 -6.72
C PHE A 83 -10.53 3.64 -8.13
N GLY A 84 -11.27 4.61 -8.67
CA GLY A 84 -11.13 5.07 -10.06
C GLY A 84 -11.83 4.18 -11.07
N ASP A 85 -11.57 4.39 -12.36
CA ASP A 85 -12.34 3.83 -13.49
C ASP A 85 -11.55 2.83 -14.36
N HIS A 86 -10.41 2.34 -13.90
CA HIS A 86 -9.46 1.47 -14.64
C HIS A 86 -8.83 2.13 -15.89
N GLU A 87 -9.01 3.43 -16.11
CA GLU A 87 -8.44 4.10 -17.28
C GLU A 87 -7.12 4.81 -16.96
N GLY A 88 -6.13 4.63 -17.84
CA GLY A 88 -4.84 5.34 -17.78
C GLY A 88 -3.82 4.79 -16.78
N VAL A 89 -2.93 5.66 -16.30
CA VAL A 89 -1.83 5.32 -15.40
C VAL A 89 -1.78 6.34 -14.26
N ALA A 90 -1.81 5.88 -13.02
CA ALA A 90 -1.50 6.71 -11.88
C ALA A 90 0.02 6.92 -11.77
N TYR A 91 0.50 8.12 -12.09
CA TYR A 91 1.93 8.47 -12.04
C TYR A 91 2.43 8.79 -10.63
N GLY A 92 1.54 9.18 -9.73
CA GLY A 92 1.85 9.54 -8.37
C GLY A 92 0.58 9.86 -7.59
N PHE A 93 0.70 9.86 -6.28
CA PHE A 93 -0.38 10.25 -5.36
C PHE A 93 0.10 11.41 -4.51
N ALA A 94 -0.85 12.21 -4.03
CA ALA A 94 -0.64 13.16 -2.96
C ALA A 94 -1.82 13.01 -2.01
N VAL A 95 -1.52 12.86 -0.72
CA VAL A 95 -2.55 12.67 0.31
C VAL A 95 -2.59 13.90 1.19
N GLY A 96 -3.80 14.38 1.44
CA GLY A 96 -4.08 15.49 2.33
C GLY A 96 -5.58 15.63 2.55
N ASP A 97 -5.93 16.09 3.74
CA ASP A 97 -7.28 16.48 4.10
C ASP A 97 -7.61 17.83 3.43
N LEU A 98 -8.31 17.78 2.29
CA LEU A 98 -8.56 18.94 1.44
C LEU A 98 -9.82 19.72 1.83
N ASP A 99 -10.74 19.10 2.57
CA ASP A 99 -11.99 19.71 3.02
C ASP A 99 -12.06 19.92 4.54
N GLY A 100 -11.09 19.39 5.29
CA GLY A 100 -10.93 19.64 6.72
C GLY A 100 -11.78 18.74 7.61
N ASP A 101 -12.37 17.68 7.07
CA ASP A 101 -13.10 16.69 7.88
C ASP A 101 -12.18 15.61 8.42
N GLY A 102 -11.09 15.38 7.68
CA GLY A 102 -10.12 14.29 7.59
C GLY A 102 -10.56 12.89 7.94
#